data_AF-A0A537PDA4-F1
#
_entry.id   AF-A0A537PDA4-F1
#
_cell.length_a   1.000
_cell.length_b   1.000
_cell.length_c   1.000
_cell.angle_alpha   90.00
_cell.angle_beta   90.00
_cell.angle_gamma   90.00
#
_symmetry.space_group_name_H-M   'P 1'
#
loop_
_entity.id
_entity.type
_entity.pdbx_description
1 polymer ?
#
loop_
_entity_poly.entity_id
_entity_poly.type
_entity_poly.pdbx_seq_one_letter_code
_entity_poly.pdbx_strand_id
1 'polypeptide(L)'
;FSNNSSSLRGKKRMTGQSLYYPRVMMRTLAQVLTEEYSEHGVHVANIVIDGTIDSPGTRALPRNQNRRDHIINPVKIAEAFYYLHTQDRSCWTHELQLTPFPTKPSY
;
A
#
# COMPACT_ATOMS: atom_id res chain seq x y z
N PHE A 1 -3.85 -2.14 7.50
CA PHE A 1 -2.38 -2.35 7.44
C PHE A 1 -1.81 -1.77 6.15
N SER A 2 -0.52 -1.39 6.11
CA SER A 2 0.15 -1.02 4.86
C SER A 2 0.87 -2.20 4.22
N ASN A 3 0.85 -2.24 2.90
CA ASN A 3 1.44 -3.26 2.06
C ASN A 3 2.09 -2.61 0.83
N ASN A 4 2.81 -3.39 0.03
CA ASN A 4 3.38 -2.92 -1.23
C ASN A 4 2.82 -3.74 -2.40
N SER A 5 3.15 -3.36 -3.64
CA SER A 5 2.62 -4.06 -4.82
C SER A 5 3.02 -5.53 -4.94
N SER A 6 3.96 -6.02 -4.13
CA SER A 6 4.28 -7.45 -4.06
C SER A 6 3.18 -8.28 -3.36
N SER A 7 2.18 -7.65 -2.74
CA SER A 7 1.02 -8.35 -2.19
C SER A 7 -0.05 -8.72 -3.21
N LEU A 8 -0.01 -8.12 -4.40
CA LEU A 8 -1.06 -8.29 -5.42
C LEU A 8 -0.87 -9.59 -6.21
N ARG A 9 0.38 -9.94 -6.52
CA ARG A 9 0.74 -11.15 -7.26
C ARG A 9 2.18 -11.59 -7.04
N GLY A 10 2.46 -12.85 -7.40
CA GLY A 10 3.81 -13.35 -7.52
C GLY A 10 4.59 -12.62 -8.63
N LYS A 11 5.82 -12.21 -8.33
CA LYS A 11 6.78 -11.65 -9.29
C LYS A 11 8.13 -12.33 -9.12
N LYS A 12 8.92 -12.40 -10.20
CA LYS A 12 10.32 -12.85 -10.13
C LYS A 12 11.07 -11.91 -9.17
N ARG A 13 11.70 -12.48 -8.14
CA ARG A 13 12.53 -11.70 -7.21
C ARG A 13 13.84 -11.28 -7.87
N MET A 14 14.35 -10.12 -7.49
CA MET A 14 15.73 -9.70 -7.82
C MET A 14 16.72 -10.22 -6.77
N THR A 15 18.00 -10.25 -7.11
CA THR A 15 19.08 -10.59 -6.18
C THR A 15 19.03 -9.67 -4.95
N GLY A 16 19.09 -10.26 -3.76
CA GLY A 16 18.98 -9.52 -2.49
C GLY A 16 17.54 -9.24 -2.01
N GLN A 17 16.51 -9.59 -2.77
CA GLN A 17 15.12 -9.48 -2.32
C GLN A 17 14.62 -10.81 -1.72
N SER A 18 13.88 -10.70 -0.62
CA SER A 18 13.14 -11.80 0.00
C SER A 18 12.00 -12.30 -0.89
N LEU A 19 11.52 -13.51 -0.63
CA LEU A 19 10.28 -14.01 -1.23
C LEU A 19 9.09 -13.16 -0.76
N TYR A 20 8.15 -12.90 -1.67
CA TYR A 20 7.03 -11.99 -1.42
C TYR A 20 5.79 -12.65 -0.80
N TYR A 21 5.81 -13.97 -0.57
CA TYR A 21 4.65 -14.69 -0.02
C TYR A 21 4.09 -14.09 1.29
N PRO A 22 4.89 -13.53 2.23
CA PRO A 22 4.32 -12.94 3.44
C PRO A 22 3.45 -11.71 3.13
N ARG A 23 3.78 -10.94 2.09
CA ARG A 23 2.99 -9.77 1.66
C ARG A 23 1.65 -10.17 1.09
N VAL A 24 1.61 -11.27 0.34
CA VAL A 24 0.38 -11.88 -0.18
C VAL A 24 -0.45 -12.42 0.98
N MET A 25 0.16 -13.14 1.92
CA MET A 25 -0.53 -13.64 3.12
C MET A 25 -1.10 -12.51 3.98
N MET A 26 -0.42 -11.37 4.11
CA MET A 26 -0.97 -10.19 4.80
C MET A 26 -2.22 -9.64 4.12
N ARG A 27 -2.28 -9.66 2.79
CA ARG A 27 -3.48 -9.25 2.04
C ARG A 27 -4.63 -10.22 2.29
N THR A 28 -4.37 -11.52 2.25
CA THR A 28 -5.36 -12.55 2.60
C THR A 28 -5.80 -12.44 4.06
N LEU A 29 -4.88 -12.18 4.99
CA LEU A 29 -5.20 -11.97 6.39
C LEU A 29 -6.15 -10.78 6.56
N ALA A 30 -5.94 -9.68 5.84
CA ALA A 30 -6.86 -8.54 5.88
C ALA A 30 -8.28 -8.95 5.44
N GLN A 31 -8.41 -9.79 4.40
CA GLN A 31 -9.72 -10.30 3.96
C GLN A 31 -10.37 -11.19 5.02
N VAL A 32 -9.60 -12.11 5.63
CA VAL A 32 -10.11 -12.97 6.72
C VAL A 32 -10.58 -12.12 7.90
N LEU A 33 -9.82 -11.10 8.28
CA LEU A 33 -10.21 -10.19 9.36
C LEU A 33 -11.45 -9.36 9.01
N THR A 34 -11.62 -8.97 7.74
CA THR A 34 -12.86 -8.32 7.28
C THR A 34 -14.06 -9.24 7.47
N GLU A 35 -13.98 -10.50 7.02
CA GLU A 35 -15.07 -11.46 7.16
C GLU A 35 -15.44 -11.70 8.63
N GLU A 36 -14.43 -11.85 9.50
CA GLU A 36 -14.64 -12.15 10.92
C GLU A 36 -15.17 -10.94 11.73
N TYR A 37 -14.66 -9.74 11.45
CA TYR A 37 -14.87 -8.58 12.35
C TYR A 37 -15.71 -7.45 11.78
N SER A 38 -16.12 -7.53 10.50
CA SER A 38 -16.99 -6.49 9.91
C SER A 38 -18.34 -6.39 10.62
N GLU A 39 -18.97 -7.51 10.99
CA GLU A 39 -20.23 -7.54 11.74
C GLU A 39 -20.11 -6.93 13.14
N HIS A 40 -18.91 -6.97 13.71
CA HIS A 40 -18.55 -6.35 14.99
C HIS A 40 -18.26 -4.85 14.85
N GLY A 41 -18.46 -4.29 13.67
CA GLY A 41 -18.25 -2.88 13.40
C GLY A 41 -16.78 -2.48 13.25
N VAL A 42 -15.89 -3.43 12.94
CA VAL A 42 -14.46 -3.18 12.71
C VAL A 42 -14.19 -2.99 11.22
N HIS A 43 -13.72 -1.79 10.85
CA HIS A 43 -13.30 -1.49 9.49
C HIS A 43 -11.86 -1.95 9.24
N VAL A 44 -11.71 -3.04 8.49
CA VAL A 44 -10.40 -3.57 8.08
C VAL A 44 -10.08 -3.12 6.65
N ALA A 45 -8.91 -2.51 6.47
CA ALA A 45 -8.42 -2.05 5.17
C ALA A 45 -6.96 -2.45 4.90
N ASN A 46 -6.68 -2.89 3.67
CA ASN A 46 -5.35 -3.15 3.12
C ASN A 46 -4.92 -2.00 2.19
N ILE A 47 -3.89 -1.24 2.59
CA ILE A 47 -3.41 -0.10 1.84
C ILE A 47 -2.15 -0.50 1.07
N VAL A 48 -2.23 -0.57 -0.26
CA VAL A 48 -1.12 -0.92 -1.14
C VAL A 48 -0.40 0.35 -1.59
N ILE A 49 0.83 0.54 -1.11
CA ILE A 49 1.67 1.66 -1.51
C ILE A 49 2.60 1.16 -2.64
N ASP A 50 2.26 1.49 -3.89
CA ASP A 50 3.00 1.08 -5.09
C ASP A 50 3.89 2.23 -5.57
N GLY A 51 4.95 2.51 -4.82
CA GLY A 51 5.91 3.54 -5.17
C GLY A 51 6.97 3.75 -4.10
N THR A 52 7.94 4.62 -4.40
CA THR A 52 8.96 5.00 -3.43
C THR A 52 8.42 6.11 -2.55
N ILE A 53 8.46 5.97 -1.23
CA ILE A 53 8.01 6.99 -0.28
C ILE A 53 9.12 8.02 -0.08
N ASP A 54 8.77 9.29 0.02
CA ASP A 54 9.73 10.36 0.28
C ASP A 54 10.28 10.29 1.72
N SER A 55 11.60 10.17 1.82
CA SER A 55 12.35 10.09 3.08
C SER A 55 13.80 10.53 2.83
N PRO A 56 14.57 10.92 3.86
CA PRO A 56 15.98 11.30 3.68
C PRO A 56 16.81 10.24 2.93
N GLY A 57 16.62 8.96 3.27
CA GLY A 57 17.33 7.85 2.61
C GLY A 57 16.92 7.63 1.17
N THR A 58 15.62 7.75 0.86
CA THR A 58 15.13 7.60 -0.52
C THR A 58 15.49 8.79 -1.39
N ARG A 59 15.59 10.01 -0.84
CA ARG A 59 16.09 11.20 -1.55
C ARG A 59 17.56 11.09 -1.94
N ALA A 60 18.37 10.43 -1.11
CA ALA A 60 19.79 10.25 -1.37
C ALA A 60 20.09 9.28 -2.53
N LEU A 61 19.13 8.44 -2.93
CA LEU A 61 19.30 7.51 -4.04
C LEU A 61 19.46 8.26 -5.38
N PRO A 62 20.49 7.96 -6.19
CA PRO A 62 20.71 8.65 -7.47
C PRO A 62 19.50 8.63 -8.41
N ARG A 63 18.71 7.55 -8.37
CA ARG A 63 17.49 7.39 -9.18
C ARG A 63 16.38 8.41 -8.85
N ASN A 64 16.44 9.02 -7.68
CA ASN A 64 15.38 9.85 -7.11
C ASN A 64 15.74 11.35 -7.08
N GLN A 65 17.02 11.71 -7.19
CA GLN A 65 17.49 13.10 -7.10
C GLN A 65 16.82 14.05 -8.12
N ASN A 66 16.54 13.55 -9.33
CA ASN A 66 15.95 14.34 -10.42
C ASN A 66 14.51 13.92 -10.78
N ARG A 67 13.87 13.09 -9.94
CA ARG A 67 12.58 12.44 -10.25
C ARG A 67 11.57 12.60 -9.12
N ARG A 68 11.31 13.85 -8.71
CA ARG A 68 10.38 14.16 -7.60
C ARG A 68 8.99 13.58 -7.81
N ASP A 69 8.52 13.62 -9.05
CA ASP A 69 7.23 13.08 -9.50
C ASP A 69 7.06 11.57 -9.33
N HIS A 70 8.17 10.82 -9.16
CA HIS A 70 8.16 9.38 -8.94
C HIS A 70 8.13 9.00 -7.45
N ILE A 71 8.15 9.98 -6.56
CA ILE A 71 8.23 9.78 -5.12
C ILE A 71 6.91 10.19 -4.48
N ILE A 72 6.35 9.32 -3.65
CA ILE A 72 5.09 9.57 -2.95
C ILE A 72 5.36 10.46 -1.75
N ASN A 73 4.63 11.57 -1.65
CA ASN A 73 4.62 12.42 -0.46
C ASN A 73 3.96 11.66 0.71
N PRO A 74 4.67 11.42 1.84
CA PRO A 74 4.12 10.70 3.00
C PRO A 74 2.91 11.40 3.62
N VAL A 75 2.77 12.72 3.50
CA VAL A 75 1.58 13.46 3.96
C VAL A 75 0.34 13.01 3.20
N LYS A 76 0.46 12.76 1.89
CA LYS A 76 -0.65 12.26 1.06
C LYS A 76 -1.01 10.81 1.36
N ILE A 77 -0.05 10.02 1.83
CA ILE A 77 -0.33 8.69 2.38
C ILE A 77 -1.16 8.84 3.67
N ALA A 78 -0.77 9.73 4.58
CA ALA A 78 -1.51 9.98 5.82
C ALA A 78 -2.94 10.47 5.56
N GLU A 79 -3.14 11.36 4.59
CA GLU A 79 -4.48 11.78 4.16
C GLU A 79 -5.34 10.60 3.67
N ALA A 80 -4.76 9.63 2.97
CA ALA A 80 -5.48 8.43 2.55
C ALA A 80 -5.88 7.53 3.73
N PHE A 81 -5.04 7.43 4.77
CA PHE A 81 -5.41 6.74 6.01
C PHE A 81 -6.54 7.47 6.75
N TYR A 82 -6.48 8.80 6.79
CA TYR A 82 -7.53 9.63 7.39
C TYR A 82 -8.85 9.48 6.64
N TYR A 83 -8.81 9.47 5.30
CA TYR A 83 -9.95 9.20 4.45
C TYR A 83 -10.64 7.88 4.84
N LEU A 84 -9.87 6.77 4.90
CA LEU A 84 -10.41 5.46 5.29
C LEU A 84 -11.01 5.49 6.70
N HIS A 85 -10.35 6.13 7.66
CA HIS A 85 -10.84 6.25 9.03
C HIS A 85 -12.18 6.99 9.13
N THR A 86 -12.41 7.97 8.26
CA THR A 86 -13.62 8.82 8.28
C THR A 86 -14.78 8.29 7.43
N GLN A 87 -14.63 7.12 6.78
CA GLN A 87 -15.69 6.57 5.94
C GLN A 87 -16.93 6.21 6.75
N ASP A 88 -18.10 6.50 6.17
CA ASP A 88 -19.37 6.07 6.73
C ASP A 88 -19.48 4.54 6.70
N ARG A 89 -20.12 3.96 7.72
CA ARG A 89 -20.28 2.50 7.88
C ARG A 89 -21.06 1.85 6.73
N SER A 90 -21.85 2.62 5.98
CA SER A 90 -22.58 2.12 4.81
C SER A 90 -21.69 1.83 3.60
N CYS A 91 -20.46 2.35 3.55
CA CYS A 91 -19.59 2.22 2.37
C CYS A 91 -18.11 2.21 2.74
N TRP A 92 -17.65 1.09 3.31
CA TRP A 92 -16.24 0.89 3.64
C TRP A 92 -15.41 0.42 2.45
N THR A 93 -14.22 1.01 2.30
CA THR A 93 -13.19 0.55 1.38
C THR A 93 -12.25 -0.43 2.07
N HIS A 94 -12.12 -1.65 1.53
CA HIS A 94 -11.27 -2.69 2.09
C HIS A 94 -9.88 -2.78 1.45
N GLU A 95 -9.71 -2.24 0.25
CA GLU A 95 -8.40 -2.17 -0.42
C GLU A 95 -8.25 -0.82 -1.14
N LEU A 96 -7.12 -0.16 -0.91
CA LEU A 96 -6.80 1.12 -1.55
C LEU A 96 -5.36 1.08 -2.06
N GLN A 97 -5.16 1.39 -3.34
CA GLN A 97 -3.83 1.41 -3.96
C GLN A 97 -3.39 2.86 -4.24
N LEU A 98 -2.23 3.22 -3.70
CA LEU A 98 -1.59 4.53 -3.90
C LEU A 98 -0.41 4.36 -4.84
N THR A 99 -0.48 5.02 -6.00
CA THR A 99 0.55 4.92 -7.06
C THR A 99 0.92 6.34 -7.53
N PRO A 100 2.21 6.66 -7.70
CA PRO A 100 2.63 7.93 -8.32
C PRO A 100 2.09 8.06 -9.74
N PHE A 101 1.73 9.27 -10.18
CA PHE A 101 1.17 9.51 -11.52
C PHE A 101 1.99 8.91 -12.68
N PRO A 102 3.35 8.92 -12.70
CA PRO A 102 4.10 8.39 -13.84
C PRO A 102 4.20 6.86 -13.82
N THR A 103 3.71 6.20 -12.77
CA THR A 103 3.84 4.76 -12.57
C THR A 103 2.54 4.07 -12.95
N LYS A 104 2.64 3.03 -13.79
CA LYS A 104 1.49 2.16 -14.07
C LYS A 104 1.20 1.32 -12.82
N PRO A 105 -0.02 1.35 -12.28
CA PRO A 105 -0.38 0.54 -11.13
C PRO A 105 -0.09 -0.94 -11.38
N SER A 106 0.51 -1.60 -10.40
CA SER A 106 0.58 -3.05 -10.38
C SER A 106 -0.83 -3.62 -10.18
N TYR A 107 -1.10 -4.73 -10.87
CA TYR A 107 -2.20 -5.67 -10.63
C TYR A 107 -1.61 -7.03 -10.31
#